data_AF-E9GXM1-F1
#
_entry.id   AF-E9GXM1-F1
#
_cell.length_a   1.000
_cell.length_b   1.000
_cell.length_c   1.000
_cell.angle_alpha   90.00
_cell.angle_beta   90.00
_cell.angle_gamma   90.00
#
_symmetry.space_group_name_H-M   'P 1'
#
loop_
_entity.id
_entity.type
_entity.pdbx_description
1 polymer ?
#
loop_
_entity_poly.entity_id
_entity_poly.type
_entity_poly.pdbx_seq_one_letter_code
_entity_poly.pdbx_strand_id
1 'polypeptide(L)' 'MDCSQSENGWFEVKSFLTNGAGWESDISQSTCTGSAGGRAPYTSKNHLGRCGFVNVFDFGMSTCQINPFSASIIH' A
#
# COMPACT_ATOMS: atom_id res chain seq x y z
N MET A 1 2.87 2.70 -10.69
CA MET A 1 3.62 3.65 -9.85
C MET A 1 5.00 3.81 -10.44
N ASP A 2 5.50 5.04 -10.59
CA ASP A 2 6.90 5.28 -10.98
C ASP A 2 7.81 5.07 -9.77
N CYS A 3 8.57 3.97 -9.77
CA CYS A 3 9.39 3.61 -8.61
C CYS A 3 10.58 4.55 -8.38
N SER A 4 10.98 5.36 -9.38
CA SER A 4 12.07 6.33 -9.21
C SER A 4 11.72 7.47 -8.24
N GLN A 5 10.42 7.67 -7.97
CA GLN A 5 9.90 8.69 -7.06
C GLN A 5 9.42 8.10 -5.72
N SER A 6 9.80 6.86 -5.42
CA SER A 6 9.46 6.18 -4.17
C SER A 6 10.58 6.32 -3.14
N GLU A 7 10.23 6.35 -1.86
CA GLU A 7 11.20 6.39 -0.76
C GLU A 7 11.58 4.94 -0.40
N ASN A 8 12.79 4.52 -0.75
CA ASN A 8 13.27 3.15 -0.54
C ASN A 8 12.33 2.06 -1.11
N GLY A 9 11.67 2.34 -2.25
CA GLY A 9 10.71 1.44 -2.86
C GLY A 9 9.29 1.52 -2.29
N TRP A 10 9.02 2.45 -1.36
CA TRP A 10 7.70 2.65 -0.74
C TRP A 10 7.04 3.96 -1.18
N PHE A 11 5.71 3.95 -1.26
CA PHE A 11 4.91 5.11 -1.62
C PHE A 11 3.68 5.23 -0.71
N GLU A 12 3.15 6.44 -0.60
CA GLU A 12 1.93 6.72 0.16
C GLU A 12 0.70 6.77 -0.73
N VAL A 13 -0.42 6.25 -0.24
CA VAL A 13 -1.73 6.36 -0.89
C VAL A 13 -2.84 6.51 0.14
N LYS A 14 -3.86 7.31 -0.18
CA LYS A 14 -5.07 7.47 0.62
C LYS A 14 -6.26 7.65 -0.30
N SER A 15 -7.38 7.00 0.00
CA SER A 15 -8.58 7.10 -0.83
C SER A 15 -9.37 8.38 -0.52
N PHE A 16 -10.03 8.93 -1.53
CA PHE A 16 -11.01 10.01 -1.41
C PHE A 16 -12.33 9.60 -2.06
N LEU A 17 -13.42 9.67 -1.30
CA LEU A 17 -14.77 9.34 -1.76
C LEU A 17 -15.54 10.61 -2.13
N THR A 18 -16.03 10.69 -3.36
CA THR A 18 -16.72 11.88 -3.91
C THR A 18 -18.21 11.95 -3.57
N ASN A 19 -18.75 10.93 -2.89
CA ASN A 19 -20.16 10.89 -2.44
C ASN A 19 -20.41 11.65 -1.13
N GLY A 20 -19.52 12.58 -0.76
CA GLY A 20 -19.60 13.39 0.45
C GLY A 20 -18.82 12.86 1.66
N ALA A 21 -18.27 11.64 1.61
CA ALA A 21 -17.47 11.09 2.71
C ALA A 21 -16.04 11.66 2.77
N GLY A 22 -15.49 12.13 1.65
CA GLY A 22 -14.20 12.82 1.60
C GLY A 22 -13.00 11.87 1.77
N TRP A 23 -11.94 12.36 2.41
CA TRP A 23 -10.74 11.57 2.67
C TRP A 23 -11.01 10.41 3.63
N GLU A 24 -10.36 9.28 3.37
CA GLU A 24 -10.23 8.20 4.35
C GLU A 24 -9.62 8.72 5.67
N SER A 25 -10.07 8.16 6.80
CA SER A 25 -9.54 8.50 8.13
C SER A 25 -8.04 8.22 8.23
N ASP A 26 -7.36 8.89 9.15
CA ASP A 26 -5.95 8.57 9.46
C ASP A 26 -5.83 7.14 10.00
N ILE A 27 -4.85 6.39 9.48
CA ILE A 27 -4.56 5.02 9.92
C ILE A 27 -3.20 4.93 10.61
N SER A 28 -2.93 3.80 11.25
CA SER A 28 -1.61 3.45 11.80
C SER A 28 -1.18 2.10 11.23
N GLN A 29 -0.68 2.12 9.99
CA GLN A 29 -0.35 0.89 9.26
C GLN A 29 0.74 0.08 9.98
N SER A 30 0.46 -1.20 10.24
CA SER A 30 1.42 -2.15 10.82
C SER A 30 2.29 -2.82 9.75
N THR A 31 3.14 -3.78 10.14
CA THR A 31 3.83 -4.65 9.18
C THR A 31 2.82 -5.31 8.25
N CYS A 32 3.03 -5.17 6.94
CA CYS A 32 2.16 -5.78 5.94
C CYS A 32 2.40 -7.28 5.83
N THR A 33 1.31 -8.01 5.64
CA THR A 33 1.31 -9.46 5.38
C THR A 33 1.57 -9.75 3.90
N GLY A 34 1.51 -11.03 3.50
CA GLY A 34 1.75 -11.48 2.13
C GLY A 34 3.23 -11.85 1.88
N SER A 35 3.48 -12.54 0.77
CA SER A 35 4.83 -13.08 0.47
C SER A 35 5.87 -12.01 0.13
N ALA A 36 5.43 -10.81 -0.21
CA ALA A 36 6.27 -9.62 -0.41
C ALA A 36 6.01 -8.53 0.64
N GLY A 37 5.32 -8.90 1.73
CA GLY A 37 5.05 -8.07 2.90
C GLY A 37 6.32 -7.61 3.62
N GLY A 38 6.13 -6.91 4.74
CA GLY A 38 7.22 -6.31 5.49
C GLY A 38 6.81 -5.00 6.14
N ARG A 39 7.77 -4.40 6.84
CA ARG A 39 7.59 -3.13 7.52
C ARG A 39 8.14 -2.00 6.66
N ALA A 40 7.33 -0.96 6.45
CA ALA A 40 7.79 0.26 5.81
C ALA A 40 8.90 0.96 6.63
N PRO A 41 9.80 1.72 5.99
CA PRO A 41 10.92 2.37 6.67
C PRO A 41 10.50 3.54 7.57
N TYR A 42 9.29 4.06 7.38
CA TYR A 42 8.71 5.14 8.16
C TYR A 42 7.21 4.88 8.42
N THR A 43 6.62 5.69 9.31
CA THR A 43 5.19 5.67 9.61
C THR A 43 4.49 6.82 8.90
N SER A 44 3.29 6.57 8.38
CA SER A 44 2.41 7.60 7.83
C SER A 44 0.98 7.42 8.36
N LYS A 45 0.18 8.48 8.24
CA LYS A 45 -1.28 8.48 8.44
C LYS A 45 -2.04 7.94 7.22
N ASN A 46 -1.31 7.65 6.13
CA ASN A 46 -1.80 7.08 4.88
C ASN A 46 -1.34 5.62 4.76
N HIS A 47 -1.88 4.91 3.78
CA HIS A 47 -1.39 3.57 3.43
C HIS A 47 0.01 3.68 2.81
N LEU A 48 0.88 2.74 3.18
CA LEU A 48 2.22 2.59 2.64
C LEU A 48 2.28 1.33 1.78
N GLY A 49 2.39 1.53 0.47
CA GLY A 49 2.54 0.48 -0.51
C GLY A 49 3.98 0.35 -1.00
N ARG A 50 4.32 -0.82 -1.55
CA ARG A 50 5.63 -1.12 -2.13
C ARG A 50 5.56 -1.13 -3.65
N CYS A 51 6.43 -0.37 -4.29
CA CYS A 51 6.48 -0.27 -5.74
C CYS A 51 6.90 -1.60 -6.38
N GLY A 52 6.31 -1.95 -7.51
CA GLY A 52 6.57 -3.23 -8.19
C GLY A 52 5.82 -4.44 -7.61
N PHE A 53 4.90 -4.23 -6.66
CA PHE A 53 4.09 -5.28 -6.03
C PHE A 53 2.59 -4.96 -6.12
N VAL A 54 1.77 -5.98 -5.91
CA VAL A 54 0.33 -5.84 -5.65
C VAL A 54 0.17 -5.47 -4.18
N ASN A 55 -0.43 -4.31 -3.93
CA ASN A 55 -0.72 -3.80 -2.58
C ASN A 55 -2.23 -3.82 -2.37
N VAL A 56 -2.71 -4.50 -1.33
CA VAL A 56 -4.12 -4.60 -0.98
C VAL A 56 -4.33 -3.93 0.38
N PHE A 57 -5.31 -3.03 0.42
CA PHE A 57 -5.69 -2.24 1.58
C PHE A 57 -7.21 -2.32 1.77
N ASP A 58 -7.65 -2.50 3.02
CA ASP A 58 -9.06 -2.37 3.37
C ASP A 58 -9.35 -0.91 3.72
N PHE A 59 -10.35 -0.31 3.09
CA PHE A 59 -10.69 1.10 3.30
C PHE A 59 -10.98 1.40 4.78
N GLY A 60 -10.29 2.39 5.33
CA GLY A 60 -10.35 2.85 6.71
C GLY A 60 -9.56 2.01 7.70
N MET A 61 -8.90 0.93 7.27
CA MET A 61 -8.24 -0.02 8.14
C MET A 61 -6.72 0.11 8.07
N SER A 62 -6.03 -0.28 9.15
CA SER A 62 -4.57 -0.27 9.21
C SER A 62 -3.92 -1.54 8.63
N THR A 63 -4.72 -2.47 8.11
CA THR A 63 -4.28 -3.74 7.53
C THR A 63 -3.76 -3.55 6.11
N CYS A 64 -2.71 -4.29 5.78
CA CYS A 64 -2.16 -4.33 4.43
C CYS A 64 -1.63 -5.72 4.09
N GLN A 65 -1.75 -6.08 2.81
CA GLN A 65 -1.16 -7.28 2.23
C GLN A 65 -0.40 -6.91 0.96
N ILE A 66 0.84 -7.40 0.85
CA ILE A 66 1.70 -7.13 -0.31
C ILE A 66 2.15 -8.45 -0.91
N ASN A 67 1.86 -8.64 -2.20
CA ASN A 67 2.21 -9.85 -2.95
C ASN A 67 2.95 -9.47 -4.24
N PRO A 68 3.81 -10.35 -4.79
CA PRO A 68 4.32 -10.16 -6.15
C PRO A 68 3.15 -10.14 -7.15
N PHE A 69 3.36 -9.50 -8.29
CA PHE A 69 2.52 -9.77 -9.44
C PHE A 69 2.61 -11.26 -9.74
N SER A 70 1.48 -11.96 -9.78
CA SER A 70 1.46 -13.37 -10.14
C SER A 70 2.11 -13.53 -11.51
N ALA A 71 3.29 -14.15 -11.58
CA ALA A 71 3.87 -14.63 -12.82
C ALA A 71 3.09 -15.87 -13.27
N SER A 72 1.83 -15.68 -13.67
CA SER A 72 1.14 -16.67 -14.49
C SER A 72 1.36 -16.30 -15.95
N ILE A 73 2.25 -17.08 -16.59
CA ILE A 73 2.46 -17.22 -18.03
C ILE A 73 3.33 -16.13 -18.69
N ILE A 74 4.63 -16.37 -18.72
CA ILE A 74 5.39 -16.42 -19.99
C ILE A 74 6.50 -17.47 -19.80
N HIS A 75 6.26 -18.70 -20.30
CA HIS A 75 7.32 -19.59 -20.76
C HIS A 75 7.30 -19.51 -22.28
#